data_AF-A0A376P9T2-F1
#
_entry.id   AF-A0A376P9T2-F1
#
_cell.length_a   1.000
_cell.length_b   1.000
_cell.length_c   1.000
_cell.angle_alpha   90.00
_cell.angle_beta   90.00
_cell.angle_gamma   90.00
#
_symmetry.space_group_name_H-M   'P 1'
#
loop_
_entity.id
_entity.type
_entity.pdbx_description
1 polymer ?
#
loop_
_entity_poly.entity_id
_entity_poly.type
_entity_poly.pdbx_seq_one_letter_code
_entity_poly.pdbx_strand_id
1 'polypeptide(L)'
;MLDGDDRVEKPEGVIAQPSQPEHPVIKGFSEYPFFLGYNRAIAKENAEVVLTINNAPLLVFGNYHNGKIACFMSDCSPHWGTQQFMSWPFYTALWVNILTHIAR
;
A
#
# COMPACT_ATOMS: atom_id res chain seq x y z
N MET A 1 15.38 -10.16 1.25
CA MET A 1 14.28 -10.33 0.27
C MET A 1 13.80 -11.76 0.40
N LEU A 2 12.58 -12.05 -0.05
CA LEU A 2 12.14 -13.43 -0.18
C LEU A 2 12.93 -14.10 -1.31
N ASP A 3 13.19 -15.40 -1.18
CA ASP A 3 13.78 -16.17 -2.27
C ASP A 3 12.72 -16.41 -3.37
N GLY A 4 13.06 -16.11 -4.63
CA GLY A 4 12.21 -16.38 -5.80
C GLY A 4 11.42 -15.18 -6.35
N ASP A 5 10.45 -15.48 -7.24
CA ASP A 5 9.49 -14.49 -7.76
C ASP A 5 8.52 -14.08 -6.64
N ASP A 6 8.50 -12.79 -6.31
CA ASP A 6 7.67 -12.23 -5.24
C ASP A 6 6.28 -11.79 -5.72
N ARG A 7 6.01 -11.89 -7.02
CA ARG A 7 4.74 -11.53 -7.61
C ARG A 7 3.60 -12.44 -7.15
N VAL A 8 2.52 -11.83 -6.70
CA VAL A 8 1.26 -12.50 -6.39
C VAL A 8 0.19 -11.97 -7.34
N GLU A 9 -0.18 -12.77 -8.34
CA GLU A 9 -1.33 -12.48 -9.20
C GLU A 9 -2.63 -12.89 -8.49
N LYS A 10 -3.63 -12.02 -8.54
CA LYS A 10 -4.96 -12.19 -7.95
C LYS A 10 -6.06 -11.80 -8.94
N PRO A 11 -6.28 -12.56 -10.04
CA PRO A 11 -7.33 -12.26 -11.00
C PRO A 11 -8.73 -12.21 -10.38
N GLU A 12 -8.97 -12.95 -9.29
CA GLU A 12 -10.21 -12.92 -8.51
C GLU A 12 -10.41 -11.62 -7.71
N GLY A 13 -9.38 -10.78 -7.62
CA GLY A 13 -9.37 -9.56 -6.83
C GLY A 13 -9.11 -9.80 -5.34
N VAL A 14 -8.38 -8.89 -4.70
CA VAL A 14 -8.23 -8.86 -3.24
C VAL A 14 -8.32 -7.43 -2.71
N ILE A 15 -9.08 -7.25 -1.64
CA ILE A 15 -9.39 -5.95 -1.05
C ILE A 15 -8.29 -5.53 -0.07
N ALA A 16 -7.83 -4.29 -0.17
CA ALA A 16 -6.92 -3.70 0.82
C ALA A 16 -7.61 -3.48 2.17
N GLN A 17 -6.88 -3.63 3.27
CA GLN A 17 -7.40 -3.49 4.63
C GLN A 17 -6.55 -2.52 5.45
N PRO A 18 -7.15 -1.59 6.21
CA PRO A 18 -6.41 -0.70 7.09
C PRO A 18 -5.90 -1.45 8.32
N SER A 19 -4.58 -1.48 8.50
CA SER A 19 -3.98 -1.96 9.75
C SER A 19 -3.88 -0.85 10.79
N GLN A 20 -3.81 0.42 10.33
CA GLN A 20 -3.74 1.60 11.19
C GLN A 20 -4.69 2.69 10.68
N PRO A 21 -6.01 2.54 10.91
CA PRO A 21 -7.03 3.45 10.35
C PRO A 21 -6.87 4.91 10.80
N GLU A 22 -6.17 5.15 11.91
CA GLU A 22 -5.88 6.50 12.43
C GLU A 22 -4.60 7.11 11.86
N HIS A 23 -3.83 6.37 11.05
CA HIS A 23 -2.59 6.89 10.46
C HIS A 23 -2.90 8.08 9.53
N PRO A 24 -2.20 9.23 9.64
CA PRO A 24 -2.55 10.45 8.92
C PRO A 24 -2.69 10.29 7.40
N VAL A 25 -1.98 9.34 6.81
CA VAL A 25 -2.05 9.09 5.35
C VAL A 25 -3.39 8.52 4.90
N ILE A 26 -4.04 7.70 5.73
CA ILE A 26 -5.27 6.98 5.38
C ILE A 26 -6.46 7.34 6.27
N LYS A 27 -6.29 8.29 7.19
CA LYS A 27 -7.34 8.68 8.13
C LYS A 27 -8.57 9.17 7.39
N GLY A 28 -9.72 8.57 7.69
CA GLY A 28 -11.01 8.88 7.06
C GLY A 28 -11.24 8.22 5.70
N PHE A 29 -10.30 7.42 5.20
CA PHE A 29 -10.54 6.60 4.00
C PHE A 29 -11.53 5.48 4.30
N SER A 30 -12.43 5.23 3.36
CA SER A 30 -13.43 4.17 3.40
C SER A 30 -13.53 3.48 2.04
N GLU A 31 -14.23 2.34 1.99
CA GLU A 31 -14.48 1.60 0.74
C GLU A 31 -13.19 1.26 -0.02
N TYR A 32 -12.22 0.68 0.70
CA TYR A 32 -10.93 0.32 0.13
C TYR A 32 -11.10 -0.55 -1.14
N PRO A 33 -10.38 -0.24 -2.22
CA PRO A 33 -10.54 -0.92 -3.49
C PRO A 33 -9.88 -2.29 -3.49
N PHE A 34 -10.27 -3.12 -4.47
CA PHE A 34 -9.55 -4.36 -4.75
C PHE A 34 -8.44 -4.17 -5.79
N PHE A 35 -7.44 -5.04 -5.72
CA PHE A 35 -6.29 -5.11 -6.63
C PHE A 35 -6.20 -6.49 -7.26
N LEU A 36 -5.58 -6.55 -8.44
CA LEU A 36 -5.36 -7.82 -9.16
C LEU A 36 -3.98 -8.44 -8.94
N GLY A 37 -3.18 -7.86 -8.05
CA GLY A 37 -1.90 -8.42 -7.65
C GLY A 37 -1.08 -7.46 -6.81
N TYR A 38 0.04 -7.95 -6.30
CA TYR A 38 1.00 -7.20 -5.50
C TYR A 38 2.33 -7.98 -5.41
N ASN A 39 3.42 -7.31 -5.03
CA ASN A 39 4.66 -7.97 -4.65
C ASN A 39 4.61 -8.35 -3.17
N ARG A 40 4.88 -9.63 -2.87
CA ARG A 40 4.92 -10.15 -1.50
C ARG A 40 6.20 -9.71 -0.83
N ALA A 41 6.07 -9.00 0.29
CA ALA A 41 7.19 -8.59 1.12
C ALA A 41 6.95 -8.91 2.61
N ILE A 42 8.02 -8.87 3.39
CA ILE A 42 7.98 -8.92 4.86
C ILE A 42 8.44 -7.55 5.37
N ALA A 43 7.62 -6.91 6.21
CA ALA A 43 7.99 -5.66 6.85
C ALA A 43 9.15 -5.86 7.84
N LYS A 44 10.06 -4.89 7.92
CA LYS A 44 11.12 -4.89 8.94
C LYS A 44 10.50 -4.65 10.33
N GLU A 45 11.16 -5.10 11.40
CA GLU A 45 10.65 -4.97 12.79
C GLU A 45 10.25 -3.54 13.19
N ASN A 46 10.99 -2.53 12.71
CA ASN A 46 10.74 -1.12 13.01
C ASN A 46 10.00 -0.37 11.88
N ALA A 47 9.35 -1.09 10.97
CA ALA A 47 8.56 -0.51 9.90
C ALA A 47 7.08 -0.46 10.29
N GLU A 48 6.40 0.58 9.85
CA GLU A 48 5.01 0.84 10.16
C GLU A 48 4.13 0.34 9.01
N VAL A 49 3.43 -0.78 9.21
CA VAL A 49 2.46 -1.30 8.23
C VAL A 49 1.13 -0.59 8.42
N VAL A 50 0.73 0.19 7.42
CA VAL A 50 -0.48 1.05 7.45
C VAL A 50 -1.64 0.40 6.70
N LEU A 51 -1.36 -0.23 5.56
CA LEU A 51 -2.32 -1.06 4.82
C LEU A 51 -1.79 -2.48 4.67
N THR A 52 -2.70 -3.45 4.69
CA THR A 52 -2.45 -4.85 4.33
C THR A 52 -3.32 -5.29 3.16
N ILE A 53 -2.92 -6.36 2.49
CA ILE A 53 -3.65 -7.01 1.41
C ILE A 53 -3.38 -8.51 1.49
N ASN A 54 -4.42 -9.34 1.54
CA ASN A 54 -4.26 -10.79 1.69
C ASN A 54 -3.32 -11.21 2.87
N ASN A 55 -3.44 -10.54 4.02
CA ASN A 55 -2.55 -10.71 5.18
C ASN A 55 -1.05 -10.38 4.94
N ALA A 56 -0.72 -9.71 3.83
CA ALA A 56 0.62 -9.21 3.51
C ALA A 56 0.65 -7.67 3.60
N PRO A 57 1.81 -7.03 3.82
CA PRO A 57 1.91 -5.58 3.81
C PRO A 57 1.60 -5.01 2.42
N LEU A 58 0.79 -3.94 2.37
CA LEU A 58 0.48 -3.20 1.16
C LEU A 58 1.10 -1.80 1.17
N LEU A 59 0.94 -1.05 2.27
CA LEU A 59 1.56 0.26 2.45
C LEU A 59 2.37 0.25 3.73
N VAL A 60 3.67 0.51 3.60
CA VAL A 60 4.63 0.46 4.72
C VAL A 60 5.43 1.74 4.75
N PHE A 61 5.59 2.32 5.94
CA PHE A 61 6.50 3.43 6.20
C PHE A 61 7.71 2.98 7.02
N GLY A 62 8.81 3.70 6.88
CA GLY A 62 10.01 3.47 7.67
C GLY A 62 10.98 4.64 7.60
N ASN A 63 12.11 4.50 8.28
CA ASN A 63 13.18 5.49 8.30
C ASN A 63 14.51 4.89 7.84
N TYR A 64 15.34 5.72 7.23
CA TYR A 64 16.73 5.39 6.91
C TYR A 64 17.62 6.60 7.17
N HIS A 65 18.44 6.50 8.22
CA HIS A 65 19.10 7.65 8.84
C HIS A 65 18.07 8.76 9.12
N ASN A 66 18.27 9.96 8.56
CA ASN A 66 17.36 11.10 8.70
C ASN A 66 16.28 11.16 7.61
N GLY A 67 16.22 10.17 6.70
CA GLY A 67 15.24 10.11 5.63
C GLY A 67 14.02 9.25 6.00
N LYS A 68 12.86 9.60 5.44
CA LYS A 68 11.63 8.81 5.52
C LYS A 68 11.43 8.01 4.23
N ILE A 69 10.83 6.83 4.35
CA ILE A 69 10.61 5.89 3.25
C ILE A 69 9.15 5.46 3.25
N ALA A 70 8.58 5.27 2.06
CA ALA A 70 7.33 4.56 1.86
C ALA A 70 7.51 3.46 0.81
N CYS A 71 6.81 2.33 0.98
CA CYS A 71 6.66 1.30 -0.03
C CYS A 71 5.16 0.97 -0.18
N PHE A 72 4.67 1.07 -1.41
CA PHE A 72 3.35 0.59 -1.81
C PHE A 72 3.54 -0.66 -2.69
N MET A 73 2.99 -1.79 -2.29
CA MET A 73 3.36 -3.11 -2.84
C MET A 73 2.51 -3.56 -4.03
N SER A 74 1.43 -2.84 -4.36
CA SER A 74 0.69 -3.06 -5.60
C SER A 74 1.06 -1.96 -6.62
N ASP A 75 0.36 -1.93 -7.74
CA ASP A 75 0.63 -0.98 -8.82
C ASP A 75 -0.25 0.28 -8.66
N CYS A 76 0.29 1.43 -9.08
CA CYS A 76 -0.49 2.66 -9.22
C CYS A 76 -1.35 2.66 -10.50
N SER A 77 -1.18 1.65 -11.35
CA SER A 77 -1.76 1.59 -12.70
C SER A 77 -2.13 0.16 -13.09
N PRO A 78 -2.76 -0.05 -14.27
CA PRO A 78 -3.09 -1.39 -14.73
C PRO A 78 -1.86 -2.29 -14.96
N HIS A 79 -1.98 -3.61 -14.81
CA HIS A 79 -3.23 -4.34 -14.56
C HIS A 79 -3.57 -4.58 -13.09
N TRP A 80 -2.62 -4.46 -12.15
CA TRP A 80 -2.92 -4.68 -10.72
C TRP A 80 -3.75 -3.57 -10.11
N GLY A 81 -3.45 -2.31 -10.46
CA GLY A 81 -4.28 -1.17 -10.15
C GLY A 81 -5.56 -1.22 -10.98
N THR A 82 -6.67 -1.58 -10.33
CA THR A 82 -7.96 -1.72 -10.99
C THR A 82 -8.54 -0.37 -11.38
N GLN A 83 -9.51 -0.37 -12.31
CA GLN A 83 -10.31 0.82 -12.59
C GLN A 83 -11.04 1.33 -11.34
N GLN A 84 -11.45 0.43 -10.44
CA GLN A 84 -12.06 0.81 -9.16
C GLN A 84 -11.06 1.56 -8.27
N PHE A 85 -9.81 1.09 -8.18
CA PHE A 85 -8.76 1.79 -7.45
C PHE A 85 -8.48 3.17 -8.03
N MET A 86 -8.28 3.26 -9.35
CA MET A 86 -7.97 4.54 -10.00
C MET A 86 -9.14 5.53 -9.95
N SER A 87 -10.39 5.06 -9.90
CA SER A 87 -11.59 5.89 -9.76
C SER A 87 -12.03 6.12 -8.31
N TRP A 88 -11.28 5.57 -7.34
CA TRP A 88 -11.62 5.66 -5.93
C TRP A 88 -11.55 7.13 -5.46
N PRO A 89 -12.54 7.64 -4.69
CA PRO A 89 -12.55 9.04 -4.26
C PRO A 89 -11.29 9.49 -3.52
N PHE A 90 -10.58 8.55 -2.89
CA PHE A 90 -9.37 8.80 -2.14
C PHE A 90 -8.07 8.48 -2.91
N TYR A 91 -8.12 8.10 -4.19
CA TYR A 91 -6.93 7.75 -4.99
C TYR A 91 -5.88 8.86 -4.99
N THR A 92 -6.28 10.09 -5.34
CA THR A 92 -5.37 11.24 -5.33
C THR A 92 -4.86 11.55 -3.92
N ALA A 93 -5.75 11.51 -2.93
CA ALA A 93 -5.41 11.79 -1.54
C ALA A 93 -4.38 10.78 -1.00
N LEU A 94 -4.51 9.49 -1.32
CA LEU A 94 -3.55 8.46 -0.94
C LEU A 94 -2.14 8.84 -1.39
N TRP A 95 -1.96 9.13 -2.68
CA TRP A 95 -0.64 9.43 -3.23
C TRP A 95 -0.06 10.74 -2.71
N VAL A 96 -0.88 11.80 -2.67
CA VAL A 96 -0.45 13.10 -2.11
C VAL A 96 -0.04 12.93 -0.65
N ASN A 97 -0.84 12.24 0.16
CA ASN A 97 -0.54 12.03 1.57
C ASN A 97 0.73 11.21 1.78
N ILE A 98 0.96 10.14 1.00
CA ILE A 98 2.21 9.37 1.03
C ILE A 98 3.40 10.29 0.77
N LEU A 99 3.35 11.08 -0.31
CA LEU A 99 4.43 11.99 -0.70
C LEU A 99 4.67 13.07 0.35
N THR A 100 3.62 13.70 0.87
CA THR A 100 3.71 14.70 1.95
C THR A 100 4.29 14.09 3.22
N HIS A 101 3.91 12.86 3.57
CA HIS A 101 4.37 12.20 4.78
C HIS A 101 5.88 11.94 4.76
N ILE A 102 6.43 11.53 3.60
CA ILE A 102 7.85 11.22 3.44
C ILE A 102 8.73 12.40 3.01
N ALA A 103 8.12 13.56 2.70
CA ALA A 103 8.85 14.78 2.37
C ALA A 103 9.74 15.23 3.55
N ARG A 104 10.79 16.01 3.21
CA ARG A 104 11.72 16.61 4.17
C ARG A 104 11.11 17.81 4.88
#